data_AF-A0A1X0QVG7-F1
#
_entry.id   AF-A0A1X0QVG7-F1
#
_cell.length_a   1.000
_cell.length_b   1.000
_cell.length_c   1.000
_cell.angle_alpha   90.00
_cell.angle_beta   90.00
_cell.angle_gamma   90.00
#
_symmetry.space_group_name_H-M   'P 1'
#
loop_
_entity.id
_entity.type
_entity.pdbx_description
1 polymer ?
#
loop_
_entity_poly.entity_id
_entity_poly.type
_entity_poly.pdbx_seq_one_letter_code
_entity_poly.pdbx_strand_id
1 'polypeptide(L)'
;KIIKVSKDIMNILVRAQLFVDYYIMSHNGLIVDKKVFTQNFWYSISQLVLDKTPTNKKSLPDDIFSSWGNFSSRYKEIVYRMDNPVAGYSQCLTAACVEVATCYNDMIVECFQSRLMSHLVRTIKASVKQLAEYSHQYICDGKAAWPEDFTDITIDERTAINSLCKDLLRIEIPKPVTVKSLAASPGSYIPMLREILKRYMAEN
;
A
#
# COMPACT_ATOMS: atom_id res chain seq x y z
N LYS A 1 -33.71 7.79 -6.24
CA LYS A 1 -32.73 8.64 -5.51
C LYS A 1 -31.53 7.83 -5.00
N ILE A 2 -31.74 6.79 -4.19
CA ILE A 2 -30.66 5.95 -3.63
C ILE A 2 -29.76 5.34 -4.71
N ILE A 3 -30.33 4.68 -5.73
CA ILE A 3 -29.57 4.07 -6.84
C ILE A 3 -28.66 5.10 -7.53
N LYS A 4 -29.15 6.31 -7.74
CA LYS A 4 -28.39 7.40 -8.35
C LYS A 4 -27.20 7.78 -7.46
N VAL A 5 -27.45 8.09 -6.18
CA VAL A 5 -26.38 8.45 -5.24
C VAL A 5 -25.34 7.34 -5.19
N SER A 6 -25.76 6.08 -5.06
CA SER A 6 -24.83 4.94 -5.04
C SER A 6 -23.95 4.88 -6.29
N LYS A 7 -24.54 5.06 -7.49
CA LYS A 7 -23.80 5.08 -8.75
C LYS A 7 -22.80 6.24 -8.80
N ASP A 8 -23.21 7.42 -8.36
CA ASP A 8 -22.37 8.61 -8.35
C ASP A 8 -21.19 8.44 -7.38
N ILE A 9 -21.44 7.96 -6.15
CA ILE A 9 -20.39 7.66 -5.16
C ILE A 9 -19.41 6.62 -5.69
N MET A 10 -19.90 5.53 -6.30
CA MET A 10 -19.05 4.50 -6.88
C MET A 10 -18.16 5.07 -7.99
N ASN A 11 -18.71 5.91 -8.87
CA ASN A 11 -17.94 6.54 -9.94
C ASN A 11 -16.84 7.46 -9.42
N ILE A 12 -17.10 8.19 -8.34
CA ILE A 12 -16.10 9.03 -7.68
C ILE A 12 -15.01 8.16 -7.06
N LEU A 13 -15.38 7.16 -6.25
CA LEU A 13 -14.41 6.40 -5.48
C LEU A 13 -13.53 5.51 -6.33
N VAL A 14 -14.05 4.86 -7.37
CA VAL A 14 -13.21 4.07 -8.29
C VAL A 14 -12.13 4.95 -8.93
N ARG A 15 -12.48 6.17 -9.33
CA ARG A 15 -11.52 7.13 -9.91
C ARG A 15 -10.53 7.65 -8.87
N ALA A 16 -11.00 7.91 -7.66
CA ALA A 16 -10.12 8.29 -6.54
C ALA A 16 -9.11 7.17 -6.25
N GLN A 17 -9.55 5.91 -6.18
CA GLN A 17 -8.69 4.74 -5.98
C GLN A 17 -7.65 4.60 -7.08
N LEU A 18 -8.04 4.69 -8.35
CA LEU A 18 -7.10 4.64 -9.48
C LEU A 18 -5.99 5.69 -9.36
N PHE A 19 -6.34 6.92 -8.96
CA PHE A 19 -5.34 7.95 -8.74
C PHE A 19 -4.45 7.65 -7.52
N VAL A 20 -5.03 7.22 -6.40
CA VAL A 20 -4.27 6.93 -5.17
C VAL A 20 -3.33 5.75 -5.38
N ASP A 21 -3.75 4.71 -6.09
CA ASP A 21 -2.91 3.58 -6.46
C ASP A 21 -1.77 4.04 -7.37
N TYR A 22 -2.05 4.89 -8.36
CA TYR A 22 -1.01 5.51 -9.18
C TYR A 22 -0.03 6.33 -8.33
N TYR A 23 -0.53 7.17 -7.42
CA TYR A 23 0.27 8.00 -6.53
C TYR A 23 1.19 7.15 -5.66
N ILE A 24 0.63 6.11 -5.03
CA ILE A 24 1.37 5.14 -4.23
C ILE A 24 2.41 4.44 -5.12
N MET A 25 2.07 3.95 -6.30
CA MET A 25 3.02 3.19 -7.12
C MET A 25 4.12 4.05 -7.73
N SER A 26 3.85 5.33 -7.98
CA SER A 26 4.80 6.27 -8.59
C SER A 26 5.77 6.89 -7.59
N HIS A 27 5.60 6.67 -6.29
CA HIS A 27 6.53 7.12 -5.27
C HIS A 27 7.80 6.25 -5.28
N ASN A 28 8.95 6.88 -5.60
CA ASN A 28 10.29 6.29 -5.79
C ASN A 28 10.86 5.58 -4.53
N GLY A 29 10.19 4.56 -4.00
CA GLY A 29 10.61 3.84 -2.79
C GLY A 29 10.42 4.62 -1.49
N LEU A 30 9.90 5.85 -1.55
CA LEU A 30 9.61 6.66 -0.37
C LEU A 30 8.41 6.11 0.41
N ILE A 31 8.45 6.33 1.72
CA ILE A 31 7.33 6.09 2.64
C ILE A 31 6.10 6.83 2.13
N VAL A 32 4.95 6.16 2.13
CA VAL A 32 3.68 6.82 1.83
C VAL A 32 3.23 7.61 3.04
N ASP A 33 2.89 8.89 2.84
CA ASP A 33 2.40 9.75 3.91
C ASP A 33 1.17 9.10 4.59
N LYS A 34 1.18 9.04 5.93
CA LYS A 34 0.07 8.49 6.74
C LYS A 34 -1.28 9.15 6.43
N LYS A 35 -1.29 10.39 5.93
CA LYS A 35 -2.50 11.10 5.50
C LYS A 35 -3.30 10.30 4.48
N VAL A 36 -2.67 9.50 3.62
CA VAL A 36 -3.33 8.66 2.60
C VAL A 36 -4.35 7.69 3.21
N PHE A 37 -4.14 7.29 4.46
CA PHE A 37 -5.00 6.35 5.18
C PHE A 37 -6.08 7.05 6.02
N THR A 38 -6.41 8.30 5.70
CA THR A 38 -7.40 9.09 6.44
C THR A 38 -8.60 9.44 5.59
N GLN A 39 -9.79 9.45 6.19
CA GLN A 39 -11.01 9.88 5.51
C GLN A 39 -10.88 11.28 4.89
N ASN A 40 -10.20 12.22 5.55
CA ASN A 40 -10.01 13.58 5.04
C ASN A 40 -9.21 13.62 3.73
N PHE A 41 -8.21 12.76 3.59
CA PHE A 41 -7.49 12.60 2.33
C PHE A 41 -8.42 12.08 1.23
N TRP A 42 -9.13 10.98 1.46
CA TRP A 42 -10.02 10.38 0.47
C TRP A 42 -11.15 11.33 0.04
N TYR A 43 -11.69 12.11 0.97
CA TYR A 43 -12.67 13.14 0.65
C TYR A 43 -12.05 14.26 -0.21
N SER A 44 -10.83 14.67 0.09
CA SER A 44 -10.09 15.67 -0.69
C SER A 44 -9.78 15.18 -2.11
N ILE A 45 -9.37 13.92 -2.27
CA ILE A 45 -9.17 13.30 -3.60
C ILE A 45 -10.50 13.22 -4.35
N SER A 46 -11.59 12.88 -3.67
CA SER A 46 -12.93 12.86 -4.26
C SER A 46 -13.36 14.24 -4.78
N GLN A 47 -12.93 15.33 -4.12
CA GLN A 47 -13.12 16.69 -4.63
C GLN A 47 -12.33 16.92 -5.92
N LEU A 48 -11.07 16.48 -5.99
CA LEU A 48 -10.27 16.59 -7.22
C LEU A 48 -10.91 15.84 -8.41
N VAL A 49 -11.38 14.61 -8.17
CA VAL A 49 -12.11 13.82 -9.16
C VAL A 49 -13.37 14.55 -9.65
N LEU A 50 -14.02 15.32 -8.79
CA LEU A 50 -15.19 16.13 -9.14
C LEU A 50 -14.85 17.49 -9.77
N ASP A 51 -13.59 17.72 -10.14
CA ASP A 51 -13.07 19.01 -10.63
C ASP A 51 -13.25 20.17 -9.63
N LYS A 52 -13.19 19.85 -8.33
CA LYS A 52 -13.31 20.82 -7.23
C LYS A 52 -11.97 21.03 -6.56
N THR A 53 -11.76 22.23 -6.04
CA THR A 53 -10.60 22.52 -5.18
C THR A 53 -10.81 21.90 -3.80
N PRO A 54 -9.86 21.09 -3.28
CA PRO A 54 -9.95 20.55 -1.93
C PRO A 54 -9.93 21.65 -0.87
N THR A 55 -10.84 21.56 0.10
CA THR A 55 -10.99 22.58 1.14
C THR A 55 -9.98 22.38 2.28
N ASN A 56 -9.56 21.14 2.55
CA ASN A 56 -8.60 20.83 3.61
C ASN A 56 -7.23 20.45 3.03
N LYS A 57 -6.44 21.45 2.62
CA LYS A 57 -5.09 21.19 2.10
C LYS A 57 -4.13 20.61 3.14
N LYS A 58 -4.38 20.80 4.43
CA LYS A 58 -3.54 20.25 5.52
C LYS A 58 -3.61 18.73 5.61
N SER A 59 -4.71 18.13 5.15
CA SER A 59 -4.87 16.66 5.09
C SER A 59 -4.27 16.03 3.83
N LEU A 60 -3.52 16.79 3.04
CA LEU A 60 -2.90 16.30 1.82
C LEU A 60 -1.36 16.27 1.95
N PRO A 61 -0.69 15.30 1.30
CA PRO A 61 0.74 15.36 1.06
C PRO A 61 1.10 16.55 0.16
N ASP A 62 2.29 17.11 0.30
CA ASP A 62 2.68 18.36 -0.37
C ASP A 62 2.77 18.20 -1.90
N ASP A 63 3.11 17.00 -2.37
CA ASP A 63 3.31 16.68 -3.78
C ASP A 63 2.03 16.19 -4.49
N ILE A 64 0.92 16.01 -3.76
CA ILE A 64 -0.30 15.37 -4.30
C ILE A 64 -0.87 16.11 -5.52
N PHE A 65 -0.80 17.44 -5.52
CA PHE A 65 -1.37 18.26 -6.60
C PHE A 65 -0.53 18.17 -7.87
N SER A 66 0.79 18.09 -7.73
CA SER A 66 1.69 17.81 -8.85
C SER A 66 1.40 16.43 -9.45
N SER A 67 1.27 15.42 -8.58
CA SER A 67 0.94 14.05 -9.00
C SER A 67 -0.44 13.98 -9.69
N TRP A 68 -1.45 14.66 -9.14
CA TRP A 68 -2.78 14.76 -9.74
C TRP A 68 -2.74 15.43 -11.11
N GLY A 69 -2.00 16.54 -11.26
CA GLY A 69 -1.81 17.22 -12.54
C GLY A 69 -1.21 16.29 -13.59
N ASN A 70 -0.15 15.56 -13.24
CA ASN A 70 0.46 14.56 -14.12
C ASN A 70 -0.53 13.45 -14.50
N PHE A 71 -1.22 12.88 -13.52
CA PHE A 71 -2.18 11.79 -13.73
C PHE A 71 -3.38 12.22 -14.59
N SER A 72 -4.08 13.28 -14.19
CA SER A 72 -5.27 13.80 -14.89
C SER A 72 -4.94 14.36 -16.28
N SER A 73 -3.71 14.84 -16.51
CA SER A 73 -3.28 15.24 -17.84
C SER A 73 -3.21 14.05 -18.82
N ARG A 74 -2.82 12.88 -18.32
CA ARG A 74 -2.71 11.63 -19.07
C ARG A 74 -4.05 10.91 -19.21
N TYR A 75 -4.88 10.94 -18.16
CA TYR A 75 -6.16 10.22 -18.10
C TYR A 75 -7.34 11.19 -17.99
N LYS A 76 -7.76 11.78 -19.11
CA LYS A 76 -8.78 12.85 -19.12
C LYS A 76 -10.13 12.44 -18.53
N GLU A 77 -10.50 11.16 -18.63
CA GLU A 77 -11.78 10.62 -18.12
C GLU A 77 -11.79 10.38 -16.59
N ILE A 78 -10.67 10.66 -15.91
CA ILE A 78 -10.59 10.58 -14.45
C ILE A 78 -11.43 11.66 -13.76
N VAL A 79 -11.70 12.77 -14.45
CA VAL A 79 -12.57 13.81 -13.93
C VAL A 79 -14.02 13.39 -14.16
N TYR A 80 -14.78 13.27 -13.08
CA TYR A 80 -16.17 12.87 -13.10
C TYR A 80 -17.08 14.08 -12.95
N ARG A 81 -17.92 14.30 -13.97
CA ARG A 81 -18.98 15.31 -13.92
C ARG A 81 -20.25 14.68 -13.40
N MET A 82 -20.65 15.08 -12.20
CA MET A 82 -21.89 14.61 -11.59
C MET A 82 -23.06 15.50 -12.04
N ASP A 83 -23.98 14.94 -12.81
CA ASP A 83 -25.16 15.65 -13.27
C ASP A 83 -26.28 15.61 -12.23
N ASN A 84 -26.84 16.77 -11.88
CA ASN A 84 -27.97 16.91 -10.96
C ASN A 84 -27.75 16.17 -9.62
N PRO A 85 -26.75 16.57 -8.82
CA PRO A 85 -26.41 15.91 -7.56
C PRO A 85 -27.61 15.85 -6.62
N VAL A 86 -27.85 14.68 -6.03
CA VAL A 86 -28.92 14.52 -5.05
C VAL A 86 -28.52 15.27 -3.78
N ALA A 87 -29.44 16.05 -3.22
CA ALA A 87 -29.20 16.75 -1.95
C ALA A 87 -28.73 15.77 -0.86
N GLY A 88 -27.67 16.14 -0.14
CA GLY A 88 -27.08 15.30 0.90
C GLY A 88 -26.13 14.19 0.42
N TYR A 89 -25.84 14.06 -0.89
CA TYR A 89 -24.91 13.03 -1.39
C TYR A 89 -23.53 13.07 -0.71
N SER A 90 -23.10 14.25 -0.24
CA SER A 90 -21.83 14.43 0.45
C SER A 90 -21.73 13.61 1.73
N GLN A 91 -22.84 13.36 2.44
CA GLN A 91 -22.85 12.49 3.62
C GLN A 91 -22.54 11.04 3.23
N CYS A 92 -23.13 10.56 2.14
CA CYS A 92 -22.84 9.23 1.59
C CYS A 92 -21.39 9.15 1.11
N LEU A 93 -20.87 10.20 0.47
CA LEU A 93 -19.47 10.27 0.06
C LEU A 93 -18.52 10.21 1.26
N THR A 94 -18.80 11.00 2.30
CA THR A 94 -18.02 11.02 3.54
C THR A 94 -17.98 9.63 4.19
N ALA A 95 -19.13 8.96 4.33
CA ALA A 95 -19.18 7.60 4.87
C ALA A 95 -18.35 6.63 4.01
N ALA A 96 -18.50 6.68 2.69
CA ALA A 96 -17.75 5.81 1.80
C ALA A 96 -16.24 6.09 1.80
N CYS A 97 -15.81 7.34 2.05
CA CYS A 97 -14.40 7.67 2.26
C CYS A 97 -13.84 7.08 3.58
N VAL A 98 -14.65 6.93 4.63
CA VAL A 98 -14.24 6.20 5.85
C VAL A 98 -13.97 4.74 5.51
N GLU A 99 -14.91 4.10 4.80
CA GLU A 99 -14.79 2.70 4.40
C GLU A 99 -13.54 2.48 3.55
N VAL A 100 -13.32 3.29 2.50
CA VAL A 100 -12.13 3.13 1.64
C VAL A 100 -10.83 3.36 2.41
N ALA A 101 -10.77 4.37 3.30
CA ALA A 101 -9.58 4.60 4.12
C ALA A 101 -9.26 3.39 5.02
N THR A 102 -10.31 2.81 5.62
CA THR A 102 -10.23 1.64 6.47
C THR A 102 -9.76 0.42 5.66
N CYS A 103 -10.38 0.16 4.51
CA CYS A 103 -9.96 -0.92 3.60
C CYS A 103 -8.49 -0.81 3.21
N TYR A 104 -7.98 0.37 2.85
CA TYR A 104 -6.56 0.54 2.49
C TYR A 104 -5.63 0.26 3.66
N ASN A 105 -6.00 0.69 4.87
CA ASN A 105 -5.25 0.38 6.08
C ASN A 105 -5.25 -1.13 6.34
N ASP A 106 -6.42 -1.75 6.32
CA ASP A 106 -6.62 -3.15 6.67
C ASP A 106 -5.96 -4.07 5.65
N MET A 107 -5.96 -3.72 4.36
CA MET A 107 -5.20 -4.46 3.34
C MET A 107 -3.71 -4.55 3.68
N ILE A 108 -3.10 -3.48 4.22
CA ILE A 108 -1.70 -3.54 4.66
C ILE A 108 -1.57 -4.42 5.90
N VAL A 109 -2.43 -4.22 6.90
CA VAL A 109 -2.39 -4.95 8.17
C VAL A 109 -2.55 -6.46 7.96
N GLU A 110 -3.51 -6.87 7.13
CA GLU A 110 -3.87 -8.27 6.91
C GLU A 110 -2.95 -8.96 5.90
N CYS A 111 -2.46 -8.26 4.88
CA CYS A 111 -1.72 -8.90 3.79
C CYS A 111 -0.20 -8.79 3.92
N PHE A 112 0.35 -7.85 4.69
CA PHE A 112 1.80 -7.61 4.66
C PHE A 112 2.63 -8.87 4.98
N GLN A 113 2.28 -9.53 6.08
CA GLN A 113 2.97 -10.71 6.58
C GLN A 113 2.90 -11.88 5.59
N SER A 114 1.69 -12.16 5.08
CA SER A 114 1.48 -13.27 4.14
C SER A 114 2.18 -13.02 2.80
N ARG A 115 2.23 -11.78 2.31
CA ARG A 115 2.93 -11.39 1.08
C ARG A 115 4.45 -11.50 1.22
N LEU A 116 5.02 -11.01 2.32
CA LEU A 116 6.45 -11.16 2.60
C LEU A 116 6.83 -12.63 2.72
N MET A 117 6.06 -13.42 3.48
CA MET A 117 6.31 -14.86 3.63
C MET A 117 6.22 -15.59 2.29
N SER A 118 5.21 -15.31 1.47
CA SER A 118 5.07 -15.92 0.15
C SER A 118 6.25 -15.60 -0.77
N HIS A 119 6.79 -14.38 -0.70
CA HIS A 119 8.02 -14.02 -1.40
C HIS A 119 9.21 -14.85 -0.93
N LEU A 120 9.45 -14.93 0.37
CA LEU A 120 10.55 -15.69 0.93
C LEU A 120 10.47 -17.19 0.58
N VAL A 121 9.30 -17.80 0.70
CA VAL A 121 9.08 -19.21 0.31
C VAL A 121 9.36 -19.45 -1.17
N ARG A 122 8.90 -18.54 -2.04
CA ARG A 122 9.17 -18.64 -3.49
C ARG A 122 10.66 -18.50 -3.80
N THR A 123 11.33 -17.50 -3.22
CA THR A 123 12.73 -17.17 -3.53
C THR A 123 13.71 -18.18 -2.93
N ILE A 124 13.48 -18.66 -1.70
CA ILE A 124 14.33 -19.65 -1.02
C ILE A 124 14.06 -21.08 -1.56
N LYS A 125 13.00 -21.24 -2.37
CA LYS A 125 12.41 -22.48 -2.86
C LYS A 125 11.59 -23.21 -1.78
N ALA A 126 10.41 -23.69 -2.19
CA ALA A 126 9.35 -24.19 -1.32
C ALA A 126 9.74 -25.34 -0.38
N SER A 127 10.83 -26.06 -0.67
CA SER A 127 11.34 -27.19 0.11
C SER A 127 11.99 -26.80 1.43
N VAL A 128 12.18 -25.50 1.73
CA VAL A 128 12.80 -25.07 3.00
C VAL A 128 11.98 -24.00 3.74
N LYS A 129 10.75 -24.36 4.10
CA LYS A 129 9.83 -23.51 4.88
C LYS A 129 10.47 -22.94 6.15
N GLN A 130 11.28 -23.73 6.87
CA GLN A 130 11.97 -23.29 8.09
C GLN A 130 12.96 -22.14 7.84
N LEU A 131 13.65 -22.12 6.68
CA LEU A 131 14.55 -21.02 6.32
C LEU A 131 13.77 -19.77 5.92
N ALA A 132 12.60 -19.92 5.28
CA ALA A 132 11.71 -18.78 5.02
C ALA A 132 11.16 -18.19 6.33
N GLU A 133 10.82 -19.02 7.31
CA GLU A 133 10.39 -18.60 8.64
C GLU A 133 11.52 -17.86 9.38
N TYR A 134 12.76 -18.39 9.35
CA TYR A 134 13.95 -17.70 9.85
C TYR A 134 14.14 -16.33 9.20
N SER A 135 14.15 -16.26 7.86
CA SER A 135 14.32 -15.02 7.12
C SER A 135 13.24 -14.00 7.44
N HIS A 136 11.99 -14.48 7.55
CA HIS A 136 10.85 -13.64 7.89
C HIS A 136 11.00 -13.04 9.29
N GLN A 137 11.31 -13.84 10.30
CA GLN A 137 11.56 -13.36 11.67
C GLN A 137 12.73 -12.38 11.69
N TYR A 138 13.82 -12.67 10.99
CA TYR A 138 14.98 -11.79 10.93
C TYR A 138 14.63 -10.42 10.33
N ILE A 139 13.83 -10.39 9.26
CA ILE A 139 13.38 -9.15 8.61
C ILE A 139 12.38 -8.39 9.48
N CYS A 140 11.42 -9.07 10.08
CA CYS A 140 10.32 -8.44 10.83
C CYS A 140 10.72 -8.00 12.25
N ASP A 141 11.52 -8.80 12.94
CA ASP A 141 11.87 -8.58 14.34
C ASP A 141 13.29 -8.02 14.50
N GLY A 142 14.10 -8.08 13.44
CA GLY A 142 15.52 -7.69 13.45
C GLY A 142 16.43 -8.71 14.14
N LYS A 143 15.87 -9.83 14.61
CA LYS A 143 16.57 -10.90 15.31
C LYS A 143 15.96 -12.25 14.95
N ALA A 144 16.81 -13.21 14.60
CA ALA A 144 16.44 -14.63 14.47
C ALA A 144 17.69 -15.48 14.67
N ALA A 145 17.52 -16.65 15.28
CA ALA A 145 18.58 -17.65 15.37
C ALA A 145 18.53 -18.55 14.15
N TRP A 146 19.69 -18.90 13.58
CA TRP A 146 19.75 -19.85 12.48
C TRP A 146 19.18 -21.21 12.96
N PRO A 147 18.32 -21.88 12.18
CA PRO A 147 17.80 -23.18 12.58
C PRO A 147 18.94 -24.22 12.62
N GLU A 148 19.27 -24.68 13.83
CA GLU A 148 20.38 -25.62 14.08
C GLU A 148 20.12 -27.01 13.47
N ASP A 149 18.85 -27.40 13.39
CA ASP A 149 18.41 -28.69 12.84
C ASP A 149 18.54 -28.79 11.31
N PHE A 150 18.92 -27.70 10.64
CA PHE A 150 19.00 -27.64 9.18
C PHE A 150 20.45 -27.74 8.69
N THR A 151 20.96 -28.98 8.60
CA THR A 151 22.34 -29.29 8.20
C THR A 151 22.55 -29.47 6.70
N ASP A 152 21.47 -29.73 5.95
CA ASP A 152 21.50 -30.05 4.52
C ASP A 152 21.49 -28.80 3.63
N ILE A 153 22.30 -27.81 3.99
CA ILE A 153 22.54 -26.61 3.18
C ILE A 153 24.02 -26.43 2.92
N THR A 154 24.34 -26.01 1.72
CA THR A 154 25.69 -25.58 1.38
C THR A 154 26.00 -24.22 2.02
N ILE A 155 27.30 -23.93 2.18
CA ILE A 155 27.78 -22.60 2.61
C ILE A 155 27.29 -21.51 1.63
N ASP A 156 27.23 -21.83 0.34
CA ASP A 156 26.79 -20.91 -0.71
C ASP A 156 25.30 -20.59 -0.59
N GLU A 157 24.44 -21.58 -0.36
CA GLU A 157 23.00 -21.38 -0.13
C GLU A 157 22.75 -20.53 1.12
N ARG A 158 23.46 -20.83 2.23
CA ARG A 158 23.38 -20.02 3.45
C ARG A 158 23.80 -18.57 3.20
N THR A 159 24.85 -18.37 2.42
CA THR A 159 25.34 -17.04 2.05
C THR A 159 24.32 -16.30 1.19
N ALA A 160 23.69 -16.98 0.22
CA ALA A 160 22.65 -16.41 -0.63
C ALA A 160 21.42 -15.97 0.17
N ILE A 161 20.94 -16.80 1.11
CA ILE A 161 19.79 -16.47 1.98
C ILE A 161 20.11 -15.25 2.86
N ASN A 162 21.29 -15.21 3.46
CA ASN A 162 21.72 -14.07 4.26
C ASN A 162 21.86 -12.80 3.41
N SER A 163 22.35 -12.92 2.17
CA SER A 163 22.41 -11.80 1.24
C SER A 163 21.02 -11.27 0.89
N LEU A 164 20.07 -12.17 0.57
CA LEU A 164 18.66 -11.82 0.32
C LEU A 164 18.07 -11.05 1.49
N CYS A 165 18.25 -11.54 2.72
CA CYS A 165 17.75 -10.88 3.92
C CYS A 165 18.39 -9.50 4.11
N LYS A 166 19.72 -9.38 3.92
CA LYS A 166 20.44 -8.11 4.02
C LYS A 166 19.94 -7.09 2.99
N ASP A 167 19.66 -7.52 1.77
CA ASP A 167 19.13 -6.65 0.72
C ASP A 167 17.73 -6.14 1.10
N LEU A 168 16.84 -7.00 1.60
CA LEU A 168 15.52 -6.59 2.06
C LEU A 168 15.58 -5.70 3.31
N LEU A 169 16.53 -5.93 4.22
CA LEU A 169 16.75 -5.10 5.41
C LEU A 169 17.22 -3.67 5.10
N ARG A 170 17.71 -3.39 3.89
CA ARG A 170 17.98 -2.01 3.45
C ARG A 170 16.71 -1.16 3.35
N ILE A 171 15.55 -1.82 3.28
CA ILE A 171 14.25 -1.15 3.31
C ILE A 171 13.88 -0.90 4.77
N GLU A 172 13.95 0.36 5.17
CA GLU A 172 13.59 0.76 6.53
C GLU A 172 12.08 0.62 6.74
N ILE A 173 11.71 -0.40 7.53
CA ILE A 173 10.37 -0.58 8.06
C ILE A 173 10.40 -0.54 9.60
N PRO A 174 9.33 -0.07 10.26
CA PRO A 174 9.23 -0.14 11.71
C PRO A 174 9.29 -1.59 12.20
N LYS A 175 10.04 -1.83 13.28
CA LYS A 175 10.22 -3.14 13.92
C LYS A 175 9.90 -3.05 15.43
N PRO A 176 9.40 -4.12 16.08
CA PRO A 176 8.97 -5.37 15.46
C PRO A 176 7.72 -5.18 14.60
N VAL A 177 7.57 -5.96 13.53
CA VAL A 177 6.37 -5.92 12.70
C VAL A 177 5.24 -6.65 13.40
N THR A 178 4.23 -5.90 13.85
CA THR A 178 3.05 -6.39 14.55
C THR A 178 1.80 -5.79 13.92
N VAL A 179 0.63 -6.37 14.18
CA VAL A 179 -0.67 -5.78 13.78
C VAL A 179 -0.77 -4.32 14.25
N LYS A 180 -0.32 -4.03 15.47
CA LYS A 180 -0.32 -2.69 16.05
C LYS A 180 0.60 -1.73 15.29
N SER A 181 1.82 -2.15 14.95
CA SER A 181 2.77 -1.29 14.23
C SER A 181 2.38 -1.10 12.76
N LEU A 182 1.76 -2.11 12.13
CA LEU A 182 1.19 -2.01 10.79
C LEU A 182 0.07 -0.98 10.75
N ALA A 183 -0.90 -1.07 11.67
CA ALA A 183 -2.02 -0.15 11.73
C ALA A 183 -1.61 1.29 12.11
N ALA A 184 -0.55 1.45 12.91
CA ALA A 184 -0.08 2.77 13.32
C ALA A 184 0.59 3.56 12.19
N SER A 185 1.23 2.86 11.24
CA SER A 185 1.99 3.49 10.16
C SER A 185 2.03 2.63 8.88
N PRO A 186 0.87 2.34 8.26
CA PRO A 186 0.79 1.41 7.13
C PRO A 186 1.67 1.85 5.95
N GLY A 187 1.77 3.17 5.71
CA GLY A 187 2.60 3.74 4.64
C GLY A 187 4.10 3.45 4.75
N SER A 188 4.60 3.16 5.95
CA SER A 188 6.01 2.80 6.18
C SER A 188 6.36 1.39 5.72
N TYR A 189 5.37 0.53 5.48
CA TYR A 189 5.57 -0.85 5.02
C TYR A 189 5.42 -1.02 3.51
N ILE A 190 4.81 -0.03 2.84
CA ILE A 190 4.60 -0.06 1.39
C ILE A 190 5.92 -0.18 0.60
N PRO A 191 7.05 0.48 0.95
CA PRO A 191 8.31 0.29 0.23
C PRO A 191 8.75 -1.17 0.11
N MET A 192 8.56 -1.97 1.16
CA MET A 192 8.85 -3.41 1.14
C MET A 192 7.95 -4.16 0.16
N LEU A 193 6.64 -3.88 0.16
CA LEU A 193 5.70 -4.49 -0.78
C LEU A 193 6.01 -4.12 -2.24
N ARG A 194 6.42 -2.86 -2.49
CA ARG A 194 6.85 -2.43 -3.83
C ARG A 194 8.09 -3.15 -4.29
N GLU A 195 9.08 -3.34 -3.43
CA GLU A 195 10.31 -4.08 -3.76
C GLU A 195 10.02 -5.54 -4.07
N ILE A 196 9.17 -6.20 -3.28
CA ILE A 196 8.70 -7.57 -3.56
C ILE A 196 8.04 -7.63 -4.95
N LEU A 197 7.13 -6.70 -5.24
CA LEU A 197 6.46 -6.64 -6.53
C LEU A 197 7.44 -6.40 -7.69
N LYS A 198 8.42 -5.51 -7.52
CA LYS A 198 9.47 -5.23 -8.50
C LYS A 198 10.28 -6.48 -8.84
N ARG A 199 10.64 -7.28 -7.83
CA ARG A 199 11.35 -8.55 -8.03
C ARG A 199 10.51 -9.54 -8.84
N TYR A 200 9.23 -9.68 -8.53
CA TYR A 200 8.33 -10.53 -9.32
C TYR A 200 8.17 -10.08 -10.78
N MET A 201 8.16 -8.78 -11.04
CA MET A 201 8.08 -8.25 -12.40
C MET A 201 9.38 -8.45 -13.20
N ALA A 202 10.53 -8.53 -12.54
CA ALA A 202 11.81 -8.78 -13.19
C ALA A 202 12.08 -10.28 -13.49
N GLU A 203 11.34 -11.18 -12.85
CA GLU A 203 11.41 -12.63 -13.06
C GLU A 203 10.53 -13.12 -14.23
N ASN A 204 9.69 -12.25 -14.80
CA ASN A 204 8.81 -12.53 -15.95
C ASN A 204 9.33 -11.84 -17.22
#